data_AF-A0A4R5G455-F1
#
_entry.id   AF-A0A4R5G455-F1
#
_cell.length_a   1.000
_cell.length_b   1.000
_cell.length_c   1.000
_cell.angle_alpha   90.00
_cell.angle_beta   90.00
_cell.angle_gamma   90.00
#
_symmetry.space_group_name_H-M   'P 1'
#
loop_
_entity.id
_entity.type
_entity.pdbx_description
1 polymer ?
#
loop_
_entity_poly.entity_id
_entity_poly.type
_entity_poly.pdbx_seq_one_letter_code
_entity_poly.pdbx_strand_id
1 'polypeptide(L)'
;MNNVKSHNEIRPLTVEELQNWIEEEKAILEMIEGYKSKLSEGEREQFEILCFGVWNCLNNLHGMLDDNELKYYPKELRKRKRVEYAKLMRKHRKGSHGNK
;
A
#
# COMPACT_ATOMS: atom_id res chain seq x y z
N MET A 1 -28.79 9.83 -10.13
CA MET A 1 -28.95 8.45 -9.64
C MET A 1 -27.56 7.90 -9.39
N ASN A 2 -27.16 7.85 -8.11
CA ASN A 2 -25.87 7.34 -7.69
C ASN A 2 -25.95 5.81 -7.70
N ASN A 3 -25.12 5.17 -8.53
CA ASN A 3 -24.87 3.73 -8.40
C ASN A 3 -23.34 3.51 -8.43
N VAL A 4 -22.66 4.05 -7.43
CA VAL A 4 -21.30 3.63 -7.12
C VAL A 4 -21.47 2.39 -6.26
N LYS A 5 -21.48 1.22 -6.90
CA LYS A 5 -21.44 -0.06 -6.18
C LYS A 5 -20.09 -0.13 -5.48
N SER A 6 -20.06 0.25 -4.20
CA SER A 6 -18.97 -0.10 -3.29
C SER A 6 -19.17 -1.54 -2.86
N HIS A 7 -18.49 -2.46 -3.52
CA HIS A 7 -18.19 -3.75 -2.93
C HIS A 7 -16.79 -4.13 -3.37
N ASN A 8 -15.84 -3.97 -2.43
CA ASN A 8 -14.63 -4.79 -2.38
C ASN A 8 -15.07 -6.25 -2.19
N GLU A 9 -15.63 -6.85 -3.25
CA GLU A 9 -15.96 -8.27 -3.27
C GLU A 9 -14.64 -9.03 -3.34
N ILE A 10 -14.10 -9.32 -2.16
CA ILE A 10 -13.08 -10.34 -1.98
C ILE A 10 -13.71 -11.64 -2.47
N ARG A 11 -13.42 -12.02 -3.72
CA ARG A 11 -13.86 -13.33 -4.22
C ARG A 11 -12.91 -14.41 -3.69
N PRO A 12 -13.43 -15.57 -3.30
CA PRO A 12 -12.58 -16.70 -2.98
C PRO A 12 -11.75 -17.10 -4.21
N LEU A 13 -10.50 -17.51 -3.97
CA LEU A 13 -9.64 -18.10 -4.99
C LEU A 13 -10.24 -19.43 -5.47
N THR A 14 -10.11 -19.73 -6.76
CA THR A 14 -10.35 -21.10 -7.24
C THR A 14 -9.24 -22.03 -6.74
N VAL A 15 -9.46 -23.35 -6.82
CA VAL A 15 -8.43 -24.34 -6.44
C VAL A 15 -7.16 -24.16 -7.28
N GLU A 16 -7.31 -23.89 -8.58
CA GLU A 16 -6.19 -23.66 -9.50
C GLU A 16 -5.42 -22.37 -9.14
N GLU A 17 -6.12 -21.28 -8.82
CA GLU A 17 -5.50 -20.03 -8.39
C GLU A 17 -4.76 -20.18 -7.07
N LEU A 18 -5.32 -20.91 -6.11
CA LEU A 18 -4.67 -21.22 -4.85
C LEU A 18 -3.41 -22.08 -5.07
N GLN A 19 -3.48 -23.08 -5.96
CA GLN A 19 -2.32 -23.91 -6.30
C GLN A 19 -1.22 -23.09 -6.93
N ASN A 20 -1.54 -22.21 -7.89
CA ASN A 20 -0.56 -21.33 -8.51
C ASN A 20 0.09 -20.40 -7.48
N TRP A 21 -0.70 -19.81 -6.58
CA TRP A 21 -0.18 -18.98 -5.49
C TRP A 21 0.77 -19.77 -4.57
N ILE A 22 0.43 -21.02 -4.22
CA ILE A 22 1.31 -21.88 -3.42
C ILE A 22 2.65 -22.16 -4.14
N GLU A 23 2.63 -22.42 -5.44
CA GLU A 23 3.85 -22.66 -6.21
C GLU A 23 4.72 -21.39 -6.34
N GLU A 24 4.11 -20.21 -6.48
CA GLU A 24 4.83 -18.92 -6.44
C GLU A 24 5.52 -18.71 -5.08
N GLU A 25 4.80 -18.94 -3.98
CA GLU A 25 5.37 -18.83 -2.62
C GLU A 25 6.51 -19.83 -2.39
N LYS A 26 6.37 -21.08 -2.87
CA LYS A 26 7.46 -22.08 -2.81
C LYS A 26 8.72 -21.61 -3.55
N ALA A 27 8.56 -21.06 -4.76
CA ALA A 27 9.70 -20.57 -5.54
C ALA A 27 10.45 -19.44 -4.81
N ILE A 28 9.73 -18.57 -4.10
CA ILE A 28 10.33 -17.52 -3.27
C ILE A 28 11.11 -18.14 -2.10
N LEU A 29 10.54 -19.14 -1.41
CA LEU A 29 11.21 -19.83 -0.31
C LEU A 29 12.49 -20.54 -0.76
N GLU A 30 12.45 -21.23 -1.90
CA GLU A 30 13.61 -21.88 -2.50
C GLU A 30 14.70 -20.87 -2.86
N MET A 31 14.33 -19.72 -3.42
CA MET A 31 15.26 -18.64 -3.72
C MET A 31 15.93 -18.10 -2.44
N ILE A 32 15.14 -17.86 -1.38
CA ILE A 32 15.63 -17.37 -0.08
C ILE A 32 16.61 -18.37 0.54
N GLU A 33 16.26 -19.66 0.57
CA GLU A 33 17.11 -20.71 1.11
C GLU A 33 18.40 -20.88 0.27
N GLY A 34 18.26 -20.80 -1.06
CA GLY A 34 19.37 -20.82 -2.00
C GLY A 34 20.33 -19.64 -1.85
N TYR A 35 19.85 -18.48 -1.39
CA TYR A 35 20.70 -17.34 -1.03
C TYR A 35 21.35 -17.55 0.34
N LYS A 36 20.55 -17.88 1.37
CA LYS A 36 21.01 -18.10 2.74
C LYS A 36 22.12 -19.14 2.85
N SER A 37 21.99 -20.26 2.13
CA SER A 37 22.98 -21.34 2.13
C SER A 37 24.38 -20.90 1.66
N LYS A 38 24.48 -19.82 0.86
CA LYS A 38 25.75 -19.28 0.36
C LYS A 38 26.43 -18.29 1.32
N LEU A 39 25.72 -17.85 2.36
CA LEU A 39 26.23 -16.90 3.34
C LEU A 39 27.08 -17.60 4.41
N SER A 40 28.02 -16.85 5.00
CA SER A 40 28.73 -17.29 6.21
C SER A 40 27.81 -17.27 7.44
N GLU A 41 28.18 -17.97 8.51
CA GLU A 41 27.29 -18.16 9.68
C GLU A 41 26.83 -16.84 10.33
N GLY A 42 27.75 -15.87 10.48
CA GLY A 42 27.39 -14.54 11.02
C GLY A 42 26.49 -13.72 10.08
N GLU A 43 26.61 -13.91 8.76
CA GLU A 43 25.75 -13.24 7.77
C GLU A 43 24.37 -13.91 7.65
N ARG A 44 24.29 -15.23 7.89
CA ARG A 44 23.02 -15.98 7.93
C ARG A 44 22.11 -15.48 9.03
N GLU A 45 22.65 -15.28 10.24
CA GLU A 45 21.88 -14.76 11.38
C GLU A 45 21.33 -13.35 11.06
N GLN A 46 22.17 -12.47 10.52
CA GLN A 46 21.73 -11.13 10.11
C GLN A 46 20.67 -11.18 9.01
N PHE A 47 20.82 -12.08 8.04
CA PHE A 47 19.84 -12.29 6.97
C PHE A 47 18.49 -12.75 7.53
N GLU A 48 18.47 -13.70 8.46
CA GLU A 48 17.24 -14.16 9.12
C GLU A 48 16.54 -13.04 9.89
N ILE A 49 17.30 -12.23 10.64
CA ILE A 49 16.77 -11.06 11.37
C ILE A 49 16.13 -10.06 10.40
N LEU A 50 16.77 -9.80 9.25
CA LEU A 50 16.23 -8.91 8.22
C LEU A 50 14.95 -9.47 7.60
N CYS A 51 14.92 -10.75 7.22
CA CYS A 51 13.72 -11.41 6.71
C CYS A 51 12.57 -11.32 7.72
N PHE A 52 12.83 -11.57 9.00
CA PHE A 52 11.85 -11.45 10.07
C PHE A 52 11.36 -10.00 10.24
N GLY A 53 12.26 -9.02 10.16
CA GLY A 53 11.93 -7.59 10.20
C GLY A 53 11.02 -7.17 9.04
N VAL A 54 11.34 -7.60 7.82
CA VAL A 54 10.51 -7.34 6.62
C VAL A 54 9.13 -7.98 6.78
N TRP A 55 9.07 -9.24 7.21
CA TRP A 55 7.80 -9.93 7.47
C TRP A 55 6.94 -9.17 8.48
N ASN A 56 7.52 -8.73 9.60
CA ASN A 56 6.81 -7.94 10.60
C ASN A 56 6.29 -6.61 10.03
N CYS A 57 7.07 -5.92 9.21
CA CYS A 57 6.62 -4.70 8.53
C CYS A 57 5.42 -4.97 7.62
N LEU A 58 5.48 -6.02 6.79
CA LEU A 58 4.39 -6.39 5.87
C LEU A 58 3.13 -6.84 6.63
N ASN A 59 3.28 -7.65 7.68
CA ASN A 59 2.16 -8.09 8.50
C ASN A 59 1.50 -6.92 9.25
N ASN A 60 2.29 -5.97 9.74
CA ASN A 60 1.77 -4.77 10.39
C ASN A 60 1.04 -3.85 9.40
N LEU A 61 1.46 -3.77 8.14
CA LEU A 61 0.75 -2.98 7.13
C LEU A 61 -0.69 -3.44 6.98
N HIS A 62 -0.97 -4.74 7.04
CA HIS A 62 -2.34 -5.26 7.02
C HIS A 62 -3.18 -4.72 8.18
N GLY A 63 -2.60 -4.62 9.38
CA GLY A 63 -3.26 -4.01 10.55
C GLY A 63 -3.43 -2.49 10.47
N MET A 64 -2.72 -1.82 9.55
CA MET A 64 -2.84 -0.38 9.27
C MET A 64 -3.83 -0.06 8.13
N LEU A 65 -4.36 -1.07 7.44
CA LEU A 65 -5.39 -0.89 6.42
C LEU A 65 -6.75 -0.71 7.11
N ASP A 66 -7.51 0.31 6.69
CA ASP A 66 -8.90 0.53 7.07
C ASP A 66 -9.76 0.29 5.82
N ASP A 67 -10.68 -0.67 5.87
CA ASP A 67 -11.42 -1.19 4.71
C ASP A 67 -10.54 -1.77 3.58
N ASN A 68 -9.40 -2.41 3.90
CA ASN A 68 -8.35 -2.83 2.96
C ASN A 68 -7.67 -1.69 2.20
N GLU A 69 -7.88 -0.44 2.60
CA GLU A 69 -7.22 0.73 2.04
C GLU A 69 -6.23 1.32 3.04
N LEU A 70 -5.01 1.61 2.58
CA LEU A 70 -4.07 2.39 3.36
C LEU A 70 -4.53 3.86 3.30
N LYS A 71 -5.35 4.28 4.28
CA LYS A 71 -5.78 5.68 4.43
C LYS A 71 -4.64 6.56 4.96
N TYR A 72 -3.55 6.66 4.20
CA TYR A 72 -2.44 7.55 4.50
C TYR A 72 -2.80 8.99 4.07
N TYR A 73 -3.06 9.85 5.05
CA TYR A 73 -3.23 11.28 4.84
C TYR A 73 -2.00 12.04 5.37
N PRO A 74 -0.94 12.24 4.55
CA PRO A 74 0.14 13.14 4.92
C PRO A 74 -0.42 14.51 5.29
N LYS A 75 -0.02 15.04 6.45
CA LYS A 75 -0.44 16.39 6.92
C LYS A 75 -0.09 17.45 5.88
N GLU A 76 0.93 17.20 5.07
CA GLU A 76 1.42 18.03 3.96
C GLU A 76 0.44 18.09 2.79
N LEU A 77 -0.24 16.97 2.46
CA LEU A 77 -1.26 16.93 1.41
C LEU A 77 -2.54 17.65 1.84
N ARG A 78 -2.93 17.59 3.13
CA ARG A 78 -4.03 18.40 3.67
C ARG A 78 -3.75 19.90 3.53
N LYS A 79 -2.50 20.34 3.76
CA LYS A 79 -2.11 21.75 3.57
C LYS A 79 -2.16 22.17 2.09
N ARG A 80 -1.66 21.34 1.17
CA ARG A 80 -1.72 21.63 -0.29
C ARG A 80 -3.15 21.82 -0.79
N LYS A 81 -4.07 20.90 -0.45
CA LYS A 81 -5.50 21.01 -0.84
C LYS A 81 -6.19 22.26 -0.27
N ARG A 82 -5.90 22.61 0.99
CA ARG A 82 -6.40 23.86 1.60
C ARG A 82 -5.91 25.12 0.88
N VAL A 83 -4.63 25.16 0.52
CA VAL A 83 -4.03 26.29 -0.19
C VAL A 83 -4.60 26.42 -1.61
N GLU A 84 -4.75 25.31 -2.34
CA GLU A 84 -5.36 25.31 -3.68
C GLU A 84 -6.82 25.75 -3.67
N TYR A 85 -7.62 25.25 -2.72
CA TYR A 85 -9.01 25.69 -2.55
C TYR A 85 -9.09 27.19 -2.22
N ALA A 86 -8.22 27.68 -1.32
CA ALA A 86 -8.16 29.11 -1.02
C ALA A 86 -7.75 29.96 -2.23
N LYS A 87 -6.86 29.47 -3.10
CA LYS A 87 -6.49 30.14 -4.36
C LYS A 87 -7.67 30.18 -5.35
N LEU A 88 -8.42 29.09 -5.49
CA LEU A 88 -9.60 29.02 -6.34
C LEU A 88 -10.68 30.04 -5.90
N MET A 89 -10.96 30.10 -4.61
CA MET A 89 -11.95 31.03 -4.04
C MET A 89 -11.52 32.50 -4.18
N ARG A 90 -10.22 32.79 -4.10
CA ARG A 90 -9.68 34.14 -4.37
C ARG A 90 -9.80 34.54 -5.84
N LYS A 91 -9.61 33.60 -6.79
CA LYS A 91 -9.82 33.86 -8.21
C LYS A 91 -11.30 34.15 -8.51
N HIS A 92 -12.22 33.36 -7.94
CA HIS A 92 -13.66 33.60 -8.05
C HIS A 92 -14.08 34.99 -7.53
N ARG A 93 -13.51 35.45 -6.42
CA ARG A 93 -13.77 36.80 -5.89
C ARG A 93 -13.23 37.92 -6.77
N LYS A 94 -12.08 37.73 -7.42
CA LYS A 94 -11.49 38.76 -8.32
C LYS A 94 -12.17 38.85 -9.69
N GLY A 95 -12.87 37.80 -10.14
CA GLY A 95 -13.64 37.82 -11.39
C GLY A 95 -15.03 38.48 -11.27
N SER A 96 -15.47 38.87 -10.07
CA SER A 96 -16.82 39.39 -9.83
C SER A 96 -16.90 40.92 -9.73
N HIS A 97 -15.79 41.64 -9.92
CA HIS A 97 -15.74 43.11 -9.96
C HIS A 97 -15.13 43.56 -11.28
N GLY A 98 -15.89 43.43 -12.36
CA GLY A 98 -15.47 43.83 -13.70
C GLY A 98 -16.58 43.64 -14.70
N ASN A 99 -17.71 44.31 -14.45
CA ASN A 99 -18.66 44.78 -15.46
C ASN A 99 -19.58 45.78 -14.75
N LYS A 100 -19.07 47.01 -14.62
CA LYS A 100 -19.90 48.21 -14.52
C LYS A 100 -19.95 48.83 -15.90
#